data_AF-A0A1V1NZK5-F1
#
_entry.id   AF-A0A1V1NZK5-F1
#
_cell.length_a   1.000
_cell.length_b   1.000
_cell.length_c   1.000
_cell.angle_alpha   90.00
_cell.angle_beta   90.00
_cell.angle_gamma   90.00
#
_symmetry.space_group_name_H-M   'P 1'
#
loop_
_entity.id
_entity.type
_entity.pdbx_description
1 polymer ?
#
loop_
_entity_poly.entity_id
_entity_poly.type
_entity_poly.pdbx_seq_one_letter_code
_entity_poly.pdbx_strand_id
1 'polypeptide(L)'
;MDKAIYVNNMLTEEMIAASSYLAKKLEQSGLQINAVFWRYLDDSNIWRLYISSPMVSNSGCKKTYMKILDVIASFPESEPIISLENITVTDDKDPLTNTFRKALKPYINGPKRLTKEVVDGHYVDDAYILLLR
;
A
#
# COMPACT_ATOMS: atom_id res chain seq x y z
N MET A 1 19.55 15.55 -2.59
CA MET A 1 19.94 14.34 -1.83
C MET A 1 18.73 13.43 -1.82
N ASP A 2 18.90 12.16 -2.19
CA ASP A 2 17.81 11.23 -2.47
C ASP A 2 16.95 10.98 -1.22
N LYS A 3 15.75 11.55 -1.23
CA LYS A 3 14.73 11.48 -0.17
C LYS A 3 13.90 10.19 -0.24
N ALA A 4 14.18 9.36 -1.25
CA ALA A 4 13.48 8.11 -1.50
C ALA A 4 14.08 6.99 -0.65
N ILE A 5 13.23 6.30 0.11
CA ILE A 5 13.66 5.08 0.79
C ILE A 5 13.92 3.99 -0.24
N TYR A 6 15.01 3.24 -0.04
CA TYR A 6 15.35 2.14 -0.93
C TYR A 6 14.46 0.93 -0.61
N VAL A 7 13.63 0.55 -1.58
CA VAL A 7 12.83 -0.68 -1.47
C VAL A 7 13.70 -1.84 -1.92
N ASN A 8 14.07 -2.72 -0.99
CA ASN A 8 14.91 -3.89 -1.24
C ASN A 8 14.07 -5.19 -1.19
N ASN A 9 14.75 -6.33 -1.06
CA ASN A 9 14.14 -7.65 -0.93
C ASN A 9 13.54 -7.92 0.48
N MET A 10 13.70 -7.01 1.43
CA MET A 10 13.22 -7.14 2.82
C MET A 10 12.31 -5.98 3.21
N LEU A 11 11.16 -6.27 3.81
CA LEU A 11 10.31 -5.22 4.35
C LEU A 11 10.92 -4.65 5.63
N THR A 12 11.36 -3.39 5.60
CA THR A 12 11.97 -2.71 6.76
C THR A 12 10.95 -1.93 7.59
N GLU A 13 11.29 -1.62 8.84
CA GLU A 13 10.48 -0.75 9.70
C GLU A 13 10.30 0.65 9.11
N GLU A 14 11.31 1.18 8.42
CA GLU A 14 11.25 2.47 7.74
C GLU A 14 10.22 2.47 6.60
N MET A 15 10.15 1.39 5.82
CA MET A 15 9.13 1.23 4.77
C MET A 15 7.72 1.19 5.37
N ILE A 16 7.53 0.46 6.47
CA ILE A 16 6.25 0.39 7.17
C ILE A 16 5.88 1.77 7.72
N ALA A 17 6.81 2.46 8.39
CA ALA A 17 6.59 3.80 8.96
C ALA A 17 6.25 4.83 7.86
N ALA A 18 7.02 4.87 6.77
CA ALA A 18 6.77 5.76 5.64
C ALA A 18 5.41 5.50 4.99
N SER A 19 5.04 4.23 4.80
CA SER A 19 3.73 3.87 4.23
C SER A 19 2.56 4.25 5.15
N SER A 20 2.75 4.12 6.47
CA SER A 20 1.77 4.55 7.48
C SER A 20 1.59 6.06 7.50
N TYR A 21 2.70 6.81 7.44
CA TYR A 21 2.66 8.26 7.30
C TYR A 21 1.94 8.70 6.03
N LEU A 22 2.30 8.09 4.88
CA LEU A 22 1.66 8.36 3.59
C LEU A 22 0.15 8.08 3.61
N ALA A 23 -0.26 6.92 4.10
CA ALA A 23 -1.68 6.55 4.20
C ALA A 23 -2.46 7.59 5.05
N LYS A 24 -1.92 7.96 6.20
CA LYS A 24 -2.52 8.99 7.08
C LYS A 24 -2.65 10.33 6.36
N LYS A 25 -1.62 10.78 5.64
CA LYS A 25 -1.64 12.07 4.92
C LYS A 25 -2.60 12.08 3.74
N LEU A 26 -2.69 10.97 3.01
CA LEU A 26 -3.64 10.80 1.93
C LEU A 26 -5.08 10.92 2.45
N GLU A 27 -5.40 10.28 3.57
CA GLU A 27 -6.73 10.40 4.19
C GLU A 27 -7.03 11.82 4.66
N GLN A 28 -6.06 12.47 5.31
CA GLN A 28 -6.17 13.88 5.70
C GLN A 28 -6.38 14.81 4.51
N SER A 29 -5.90 14.43 3.32
CA SER A 29 -6.10 15.18 2.06
C SER A 29 -7.46 14.93 1.39
N GLY A 30 -8.33 14.11 2.02
CA GLY A 30 -9.64 13.72 1.52
C GLY A 30 -9.64 12.52 0.58
N LEU A 31 -8.50 11.83 0.39
CA LEU A 31 -8.46 10.61 -0.40
C LEU A 31 -9.01 9.45 0.44
N GLN A 32 -10.12 8.86 0.01
CA GLN A 32 -10.63 7.64 0.63
C GLN A 32 -9.68 6.47 0.31
N ILE A 33 -9.23 5.77 1.36
CA ILE A 33 -8.41 4.57 1.26
C ILE A 33 -9.18 3.38 1.84
N ASN A 34 -9.24 2.31 1.07
CA ASN A 34 -9.92 1.08 1.45
C ASN A 34 -8.95 -0.04 1.85
N ALA A 35 -7.73 -0.02 1.33
CA ALA A 35 -6.67 -0.93 1.75
C ALA A 35 -5.30 -0.30 1.57
N VAL A 36 -4.38 -0.63 2.49
CA VAL A 36 -2.94 -0.36 2.34
C VAL A 36 -2.19 -1.60 2.78
N PHE A 37 -1.35 -2.14 1.90
CA PHE A 37 -0.54 -3.30 2.24
C PHE A 37 0.72 -3.36 1.39
N TRP A 38 1.78 -3.88 1.97
CA TRP A 38 2.95 -4.31 1.23
C TRP A 38 2.75 -5.75 0.75
N ARG A 39 3.17 -6.02 -0.48
CA ARG A 39 3.22 -7.38 -1.03
C ARG A 39 4.62 -7.66 -1.56
N TYR A 40 5.13 -8.83 -1.23
CA TYR A 40 6.35 -9.35 -1.83
C TYR A 40 6.01 -10.01 -3.18
N LEU A 41 6.82 -9.71 -4.19
CA LEU A 41 6.67 -10.20 -5.56
C LEU A 41 7.86 -11.08 -5.91
N ASP A 42 7.71 -12.39 -5.68
CA ASP A 42 8.77 -13.41 -5.77
C ASP A 42 9.52 -13.36 -7.10
N ASP A 43 8.79 -13.25 -8.23
CA ASP A 43 9.34 -13.20 -9.58
C ASP A 43 10.38 -12.08 -9.77
N SER A 44 10.20 -10.98 -9.03
CA SER A 44 11.05 -9.79 -9.09
C SER A 44 11.89 -9.57 -7.84
N ASN A 45 11.67 -10.36 -6.78
CA ASN A 45 12.33 -10.23 -5.48
C ASN A 45 12.26 -8.80 -4.91
N ILE A 46 11.10 -8.14 -5.06
CA ILE A 46 10.86 -6.79 -4.54
C ILE A 46 9.58 -6.73 -3.71
N TRP A 47 9.55 -5.80 -2.77
CA TRP A 47 8.34 -5.36 -2.11
C TRP A 47 7.64 -4.27 -2.90
N ARG A 48 6.32 -4.27 -2.91
CA ARG A 48 5.51 -3.23 -3.55
C ARG A 48 4.37 -2.82 -2.64
N LEU A 49 4.19 -1.52 -2.46
CA LEU A 49 3.11 -0.95 -1.69
C LEU A 49 1.86 -0.87 -2.57
N TYR A 50 0.78 -1.48 -2.12
CA TYR A 50 -0.53 -1.39 -2.74
C TYR A 50 -1.41 -0.44 -1.93
N ILE A 51 -2.03 0.52 -2.62
CA ILE A 51 -3.00 1.45 -2.05
C ILE A 51 -4.28 1.32 -2.86
N SER A 52 -5.33 0.78 -2.24
CA SER A 52 -6.64 0.68 -2.88
C SER A 52 -7.52 1.88 -2.54
N SER A 53 -8.10 2.49 -3.58
CA SER A 53 -8.98 3.64 -3.47
C SER A 53 -10.09 3.61 -4.52
N PRO A 54 -11.35 3.93 -4.17
CA PRO A 54 -12.42 4.04 -5.14
C PRO A 54 -12.18 5.18 -6.14
N MET A 55 -11.28 6.12 -5.84
CA MET A 55 -10.85 7.14 -6.79
C MET A 55 -10.28 6.54 -8.07
N VAL A 56 -9.66 5.35 -8.01
CA VAL A 56 -9.15 4.67 -9.21
C VAL A 56 -10.28 4.33 -10.18
N SER A 57 -11.40 3.74 -9.71
CA SER A 57 -12.55 3.49 -10.59
C SER A 57 -13.26 4.78 -11.01
N ASN A 58 -13.37 5.77 -10.11
CA ASN A 58 -14.17 6.98 -10.34
C ASN A 58 -13.47 8.03 -11.21
N SER A 59 -12.13 8.07 -11.16
CA SER A 59 -11.31 9.16 -11.73
C SER A 59 -10.10 8.65 -12.51
N GLY A 60 -9.80 7.35 -12.44
CA GLY A 60 -8.70 6.70 -13.15
C GLY A 60 -7.37 6.73 -12.39
N CYS A 61 -6.52 5.73 -12.65
CA CYS A 61 -5.23 5.56 -11.97
C CYS A 61 -4.34 6.81 -12.05
N LYS A 62 -4.30 7.49 -13.20
CA LYS A 62 -3.46 8.69 -13.39
C LYS A 62 -3.78 9.79 -12.38
N LYS A 63 -5.08 10.08 -12.16
CA LYS A 63 -5.49 11.11 -11.21
C LYS A 63 -5.16 10.69 -9.77
N THR A 64 -5.29 9.40 -9.45
CA THR A 64 -4.92 8.88 -8.13
C THR A 64 -3.41 9.03 -7.88
N TYR A 65 -2.57 8.69 -8.87
CA TYR A 65 -1.13 8.90 -8.77
C TYR A 65 -0.77 10.38 -8.62
N MET A 66 -1.42 11.28 -9.36
CA MET A 66 -1.20 12.73 -9.20
C MET A 66 -1.56 13.19 -7.79
N LYS A 67 -2.69 12.74 -7.24
CA LYS A 67 -3.07 13.07 -5.86
C LYS A 67 -2.03 12.57 -4.84
N ILE A 68 -1.45 11.39 -5.07
CA ILE A 68 -0.36 10.87 -4.22
C ILE A 68 0.88 11.76 -4.32
N LEU A 69 1.26 12.19 -5.54
CA LEU A 69 2.36 13.12 -5.74
C LEU A 69 2.14 14.46 -5.03
N ASP A 70 0.95 15.03 -5.16
CA ASP A 70 0.61 16.30 -4.51
C ASP A 70 0.74 16.20 -2.98
N VAL A 71 0.33 15.06 -2.41
CA VAL A 71 0.48 14.80 -0.97
C VAL A 71 1.94 14.63 -0.60
N ILE A 72 2.72 13.84 -1.34
CA ILE A 72 4.16 13.65 -1.10
C ILE A 72 4.92 14.98 -1.21
N ALA A 73 4.56 15.84 -2.16
CA ALA A 73 5.19 17.16 -2.34
C ALA A 73 4.97 18.08 -1.13
N SER A 74 3.94 17.83 -0.31
CA SER A 74 3.67 18.57 0.92
C SER A 74 4.47 18.06 2.14
N PHE A 75 5.25 16.98 1.99
CA PHE A 75 5.97 16.39 3.13
C PHE A 75 7.17 17.25 3.55
N PRO A 76 7.38 17.44 4.87
CA PRO A 76 8.62 18.01 5.39
C PRO A 76 9.87 17.31 4.82
N GLU A 77 11.01 18.02 4.73
CA GLU A 77 12.27 17.44 4.24
C GLU A 77 12.75 16.25 5.07
N SER A 78 12.42 16.21 6.35
CA SER A 78 12.78 15.14 7.27
C SER A 78 11.98 13.85 7.11
N GLU A 79 10.87 13.86 6.36
CA GLU A 79 10.00 12.68 6.23
C GLU A 79 10.43 11.80 5.06
N PRO A 80 10.61 10.47 5.28
CA PRO A 80 10.96 9.54 4.22
C PRO A 80 9.84 9.41 3.19
N ILE A 81 10.21 9.28 1.91
CA ILE A 81 9.27 9.14 0.79
C ILE A 81 9.43 7.75 0.16
N ILE A 82 8.31 7.10 -0.12
CA ILE A 82 8.28 5.91 -0.97
C ILE A 82 8.20 6.36 -2.42
N SER A 83 9.17 5.96 -3.24
CA SER A 83 9.17 6.22 -4.69
C SER A 83 7.89 5.68 -5.33
N LEU A 84 7.30 6.44 -6.25
CA LEU A 84 6.08 6.05 -6.95
C LEU A 84 6.20 4.71 -7.69
N GLU A 85 7.39 4.35 -8.17
CA GLU A 85 7.64 3.08 -8.86
C GLU A 85 7.38 1.86 -7.95
N ASN A 86 7.44 2.07 -6.64
CA ASN A 86 7.17 1.07 -5.63
C ASN A 86 5.71 1.11 -5.13
N ILE A 87 4.88 1.99 -5.69
CA ILE A 87 3.47 2.16 -5.34
C ILE A 87 2.58 1.70 -6.49
N THR A 88 1.68 0.77 -6.19
CA THR A 88 0.56 0.39 -7.07
C THR A 88 -0.74 0.90 -6.50
N VAL A 89 -1.47 1.66 -7.31
CA VAL A 89 -2.85 2.07 -7.00
C VAL A 89 -3.83 1.07 -7.59
N THR A 90 -4.79 0.64 -6.80
CA THR A 90 -5.84 -0.31 -7.20
C THR A 90 -7.22 0.28 -6.89
N ASP A 91 -8.26 -0.30 -7.45
CA ASP A 91 -9.62 -0.08 -6.97
C ASP A 91 -10.13 -1.29 -6.14
N ASP A 92 -11.36 -1.17 -5.63
CA ASP A 92 -11.97 -2.21 -4.80
C ASP A 92 -12.35 -3.49 -5.57
N LYS A 93 -12.23 -3.46 -6.90
CA LYS A 93 -12.52 -4.60 -7.77
C LYS A 93 -11.26 -5.39 -8.07
N ASP A 94 -10.08 -4.89 -7.70
CA ASP A 94 -8.84 -5.66 -7.75
C ASP A 94 -9.01 -6.97 -6.97
N PRO A 95 -8.81 -8.14 -7.63
CA PRO A 95 -9.11 -9.44 -7.03
C PRO A 95 -8.40 -9.65 -5.69
N LEU A 96 -7.12 -9.29 -5.60
CA LEU A 96 -6.33 -9.50 -4.39
C LEU A 96 -6.78 -8.59 -3.25
N THR A 97 -7.00 -7.31 -3.54
CA THR A 97 -7.56 -6.35 -2.58
C THR A 97 -8.89 -6.86 -2.03
N ASN A 98 -9.77 -7.34 -2.90
CA ASN A 98 -11.07 -7.86 -2.50
C ASN A 98 -10.94 -9.15 -1.68
N THR A 99 -10.04 -10.05 -2.04
CA THR A 99 -9.71 -11.28 -1.30
C THR A 99 -9.24 -10.95 0.11
N PHE A 100 -8.24 -10.08 0.27
CA PHE A 100 -7.75 -9.69 1.59
C PHE A 100 -8.85 -9.03 2.43
N ARG A 101 -9.63 -8.14 1.83
CA ARG A 101 -10.73 -7.46 2.52
C ARG A 101 -11.81 -8.45 2.98
N LYS A 102 -12.21 -9.41 2.15
CA LYS A 102 -13.24 -10.40 2.53
C LYS A 102 -12.74 -11.40 3.55
N ALA A 103 -11.53 -11.93 3.34
CA ALA A 103 -11.00 -13.03 4.12
C ALA A 103 -10.37 -12.60 5.44
N LEU A 104 -9.84 -11.37 5.54
CA LEU A 104 -9.05 -10.94 6.70
C LEU A 104 -9.74 -9.86 7.52
N LYS A 105 -10.45 -8.91 6.89
CA LYS A 105 -11.08 -7.78 7.61
C LYS A 105 -11.98 -8.21 8.79
N PRO A 106 -12.76 -9.30 8.72
CA PRO A 106 -13.56 -9.73 9.88
C PRO A 106 -12.73 -10.18 11.09
N TYR A 107 -11.43 -10.47 10.89
CA TYR A 107 -10.57 -11.13 11.87
C TYR A 107 -9.35 -10.31 12.28
N ILE A 108 -9.13 -9.14 11.67
CA ILE A 108 -7.99 -8.27 11.98
C ILE A 108 -8.47 -6.84 12.29
N ASN A 109 -7.98 -6.29 13.40
CA ASN A 109 -8.25 -4.91 13.82
C ASN A 109 -6.99 -4.02 13.76
N GLY A 110 -5.96 -4.45 13.03
CA GLY A 110 -4.68 -3.74 12.95
C GLY A 110 -3.71 -4.42 11.97
N PRO A 111 -2.45 -3.98 11.96
CA PRO A 111 -1.47 -4.50 11.03
C PRO A 111 -1.24 -6.00 11.22
N LYS A 112 -1.11 -6.74 10.12
CA LYS A 112 -0.87 -8.19 10.13
C LYS A 112 0.10 -8.57 9.02
N ARG A 113 1.12 -9.36 9.36
CA ARG A 113 1.96 -10.04 8.36
C ARG A 113 1.38 -11.41 8.03
N LEU A 114 1.42 -11.76 6.75
CA LEU A 114 1.06 -13.06 6.21
C LEU A 114 2.30 -13.59 5.51
N THR A 115 2.74 -14.80 5.85
CA THR A 115 3.94 -15.38 5.25
C THR A 115 3.69 -16.84 4.92
N LYS A 116 3.77 -17.19 3.63
CA LYS A 116 3.50 -18.52 3.07
C LYS A 116 2.12 -19.04 3.45
N GLU A 117 1.13 -18.15 3.39
CA GLU A 117 -0.26 -18.44 3.76
C GLU A 117 -1.15 -18.54 2.52
N VAL A 118 -2.24 -19.30 2.65
CA VAL A 118 -3.32 -19.31 1.65
C VAL A 118 -4.49 -18.50 2.18
N VAL A 119 -4.88 -17.47 1.46
CA VAL A 119 -6.01 -16.59 1.80
C VAL A 119 -7.06 -16.73 0.72
N ASP A 120 -8.23 -17.27 1.07
CA ASP A 120 -9.35 -17.49 0.13
C ASP A 120 -8.93 -18.19 -1.17
N GLY A 121 -8.15 -19.28 -1.03
CA GLY A 121 -7.62 -20.05 -2.16
C GLY A 121 -6.44 -19.43 -2.91
N HIS A 122 -5.98 -18.23 -2.52
CA HIS A 122 -4.81 -17.57 -3.13
C HIS A 122 -3.58 -17.72 -2.25
N TYR A 123 -2.49 -18.24 -2.81
CA TYR A 123 -1.22 -18.31 -2.12
C TYR A 123 -0.57 -16.92 -2.03
N VAL A 124 -0.11 -16.58 -0.83
CA VAL A 124 0.61 -15.34 -0.50
C VAL A 124 1.97 -15.73 0.05
N ASP A 125 3.05 -15.45 -0.70
CA ASP A 125 4.41 -15.72 -0.22
C ASP A 125 4.77 -14.81 0.97
N ASP A 126 4.66 -13.49 0.80
CA ASP A 126 4.74 -12.56 1.92
C ASP A 126 3.91 -11.30 1.67
N ALA A 127 3.21 -10.83 2.70
CA ALA A 127 2.46 -9.59 2.68
C ALA A 127 2.40 -8.97 4.07
N TYR A 128 2.43 -7.64 4.13
CA TYR A 128 2.18 -6.89 5.34
C TYR A 128 0.98 -6.00 5.14
N ILE A 129 -0.13 -6.40 5.74
CA ILE A 129 -1.38 -5.66 5.74
C ILE A 129 -1.26 -4.55 6.76
N LEU A 130 -1.30 -3.29 6.32
CA LEU A 130 -1.29 -2.13 7.22
C LEU A 130 -2.72 -1.72 7.61
N LEU A 131 -3.63 -1.70 6.64
CA LEU A 131 -5.02 -1.28 6.80
C LEU A 131 -5.93 -2.03 5.83
N LEU A 132 -7.11 -2.44 6.29
CA LEU A 132 -8.25 -2.89 5.48
C LEU A 132 -9.54 -2.25 6.00
N ARG A 133 -10.39 -1.73 5.10
CA ARG A 133 -11.67 -1.07 5.41
C ARG A 133 -12.86 -1.59 4.62
#